data_AF-A0A260ZYW2-F1
#
_entry.id   AF-A0A260ZYW2-F1
#
_cell.length_a   1.000
_cell.length_b   1.000
_cell.length_c   1.000
_cell.angle_alpha   90.00
_cell.angle_beta   90.00
_cell.angle_gamma   90.00
#
_symmetry.space_group_name_H-M   'P 1'
#
loop_
_entity.id
_entity.type
_entity.pdbx_description
1 polymer ?
#
loop_
_entity_poly.entity_id
_entity_poly.type
_entity_poly.pdbx_seq_one_letter_code
_entity_poly.pdbx_strand_id
1 'polypeptide(L)'
;MEIPKKEFVIRHVFKDVANMREDCDLHNIEEEHFNVPWSVVFRKFCNMKLHAGRLGKYFHIYLRCPKPREDGEWVIETETVLK
;
A
#
# COMPACT_ATOMS: atom_id res chain seq x y z
N MET A 1 12.53 -27.41 -13.47
CA MET A 1 12.91 -26.11 -14.07
C MET A 1 12.31 -25.05 -13.17
N GLU A 2 13.13 -24.18 -12.59
CA GLU A 2 12.63 -23.07 -11.78
C GLU A 2 12.06 -22.01 -12.73
N ILE A 3 10.82 -21.58 -12.47
CA ILE A 3 10.24 -20.45 -13.19
C ILE A 3 10.96 -19.20 -12.65
N PRO A 4 11.56 -18.37 -13.51
CA PRO A 4 12.24 -17.15 -13.06
C PRO A 4 11.27 -16.29 -12.23
N LYS A 5 11.66 -15.98 -10.99
CA LYS A 5 10.87 -15.11 -10.12
C LYS A 5 10.94 -13.66 -10.63
N LYS A 6 9.79 -13.00 -10.62
CA LYS A 6 9.63 -11.58 -10.97
C LYS A 6 9.62 -10.77 -9.68
N GLU A 7 10.69 -10.04 -9.41
CA GLU A 7 10.91 -9.31 -8.16
C GLU A 7 11.25 -7.84 -8.42
N PHE A 8 10.82 -6.95 -7.52
CA PHE A 8 11.06 -5.51 -7.58
C PHE A 8 10.92 -4.91 -6.17
N VAL A 9 11.39 -3.67 -5.99
CA VAL A 9 11.34 -2.96 -4.71
C VAL A 9 10.81 -1.55 -4.92
N ILE A 10 9.70 -1.21 -4.25
CA ILE A 10 9.21 0.17 -4.13
C ILE A 10 9.79 0.79 -2.86
N ARG A 11 10.42 1.97 -2.96
CA ARG A 11 10.94 2.72 -1.81
C ARG A 11 10.36 4.12 -1.80
N HIS A 12 9.85 4.54 -0.64
CA HIS A 12 9.38 5.90 -0.48
C HIS A 12 9.65 6.43 0.93
N VAL A 13 9.91 7.75 1.01
CA VAL A 13 10.05 8.48 2.26
C VAL A 13 8.94 9.52 2.32
N PHE A 14 7.95 9.28 3.18
CA PHE A 14 6.88 10.24 3.42
C PHE A 14 7.45 11.45 4.18
N LYS A 15 7.35 12.63 3.57
CA LYS A 15 7.73 13.90 4.20
C LYS A 15 6.50 14.55 4.81
N ASP A 16 6.71 15.44 5.78
CA ASP A 16 5.68 16.28 6.38
C ASP A 16 4.46 15.52 6.95
N VAL A 17 4.68 14.30 7.43
CA VAL A 17 3.64 13.41 8.00
C VAL A 17 2.86 14.07 9.14
N ALA A 18 3.51 14.95 9.91
CA ALA A 18 2.88 15.71 10.98
C ALA A 18 1.78 16.67 10.47
N ASN A 19 1.96 17.23 9.26
CA ASN A 19 1.07 18.22 8.67
C ASN A 19 0.01 17.60 7.74
N MET A 20 0.05 16.29 7.51
CA MET A 20 -0.93 15.61 6.64
C MET A 20 -2.34 15.72 7.24
N ARG A 21 -3.26 16.17 6.38
CA ARG A 21 -4.66 16.44 6.72
C ARG A 21 -5.35 15.13 7.07
N GLU A 22 -6.03 15.19 8.20
CA GLU A 22 -6.82 14.09 8.71
C GLU A 22 -7.99 13.82 7.74
N ASP A 23 -8.23 12.55 7.37
CA ASP A 23 -9.30 12.07 6.47
C ASP A 23 -9.30 12.56 5.01
N CYS A 24 -8.30 13.31 4.56
CA CYS A 24 -8.28 13.91 3.21
C CYS A 24 -7.07 13.56 2.35
N ASP A 25 -5.94 13.11 2.93
CA ASP A 25 -4.72 12.92 2.15
C ASP A 25 -4.50 11.44 1.80
N LEU A 26 -4.82 11.11 0.55
CA LEU A 26 -4.37 9.91 -0.13
C LEU A 26 -3.02 10.22 -0.78
N HIS A 27 -1.95 9.61 -0.30
CA HIS A 27 -0.70 9.62 -1.05
C HIS A 27 -0.55 8.29 -1.77
N ASN A 28 -0.39 8.34 -3.08
CA ASN A 28 -0.11 7.20 -3.94
C ASN A 28 1.25 7.41 -4.60
N ILE A 29 2.16 6.47 -4.38
CA ILE A 29 3.29 6.28 -5.29
C ILE A 29 2.89 5.15 -6.21
N GLU A 30 2.86 5.43 -7.50
CA GLU A 30 2.60 4.44 -8.53
C GLU A 30 3.89 4.17 -9.31
N GLU A 31 4.22 2.89 -9.48
CA GLU A 31 5.33 2.43 -10.29
C GLU A 31 4.86 1.25 -11.15
N GLU A 32 5.20 1.29 -12.44
CA GLU A 32 4.91 0.18 -13.34
C GLU A 32 5.98 -0.91 -13.21
N HIS A 33 5.56 -2.13 -12.88
CA HIS A 33 6.44 -3.31 -12.87
C HIS A 33 5.70 -4.49 -13.49
N PHE A 34 6.33 -5.16 -14.47
CA PHE A 34 5.77 -6.30 -15.20
C PHE A 34 4.43 -6.02 -15.87
N ASN A 35 4.28 -4.82 -16.45
CA ASN A 35 3.04 -4.33 -17.07
C ASN A 35 1.87 -4.22 -16.08
N VAL A 36 2.15 -4.06 -14.79
CA VAL A 36 1.16 -3.83 -13.73
C VAL A 36 1.51 -2.52 -13.02
N PRO A 37 0.58 -1.57 -12.89
CA PRO A 37 0.80 -0.34 -12.13
C PRO A 37 0.62 -0.61 -10.63
N TRP A 38 1.71 -0.93 -9.95
CA TRP A 38 1.71 -1.13 -8.50
C TRP A 38 1.64 0.20 -7.79
N SER A 39 0.89 0.28 -6.70
CA SER A 39 0.89 1.49 -5.88
C SER A 39 1.03 1.21 -4.39
N VAL A 40 1.92 1.94 -3.73
CA VAL A 40 1.94 2.04 -2.27
C VAL A 40 1.05 3.20 -1.89
N VAL A 41 0.00 2.89 -1.14
CA VAL A 41 -1.00 3.86 -0.75
C VAL A 41 -0.91 4.11 0.75
N PHE A 42 -0.95 5.40 1.08
CA PHE A 42 -0.90 5.93 2.42
C PHE A 42 -2.23 6.61 2.76
N ARG A 43 -2.72 6.40 3.99
CA ARG A 43 -3.88 7.12 4.51
C ARG A 43 -3.81 7.32 6.03
N LYS A 44 -4.08 8.55 6.48
CA LYS A 44 -4.27 8.91 7.89
C LYS A 44 -5.75 9.07 8.17
N PHE A 45 -6.29 8.25 9.06
CA PHE A 45 -7.69 8.34 9.51
C PHE A 45 -7.76 9.01 10.87
N CYS A 46 -8.64 9.98 11.01
CA CYS A 46 -9.10 10.42 12.31
C CYS A 46 -10.57 10.06 12.43
N ASN A 47 -10.97 9.52 13.58
CA ASN A 47 -12.36 9.17 13.84
C ASN A 47 -12.86 7.89 13.17
N MET A 48 -11.96 6.94 12.83
CA MET A 48 -12.43 5.58 12.52
C MET A 48 -12.94 4.93 13.81
N LYS A 49 -14.22 4.54 13.82
CA LYS A 49 -14.80 3.76 14.92
C LYS A 49 -14.19 2.36 14.89
N LEU A 50 -13.46 2.01 15.94
CA LEU A 50 -13.04 0.62 16.15
C LEU A 50 -14.20 -0.28 16.56
N HIS A 51 -13.96 -1.59 16.46
CA HIS A 51 -14.82 -2.66 16.99
C HIS A 51 -15.15 -2.55 18.49
N ALA A 52 -14.53 -1.62 19.23
CA ALA A 52 -14.81 -1.33 20.64
C ALA A 52 -15.50 0.03 20.88
N GLY A 53 -16.03 0.69 19.84
CA GLY A 53 -16.71 1.99 19.95
C GLY A 53 -15.78 3.18 20.24
N ARG A 54 -14.46 2.96 20.31
CA ARG A 54 -13.47 4.02 20.51
C ARG A 54 -13.14 4.69 19.17
N LEU A 55 -13.10 6.01 19.18
CA LEU A 55 -12.46 6.80 18.12
C LEU A 55 -10.95 6.73 18.33
N GLY A 56 -10.22 6.29 17.31
CA GLY A 56 -8.76 6.32 17.30
C GLY A 56 -8.24 7.00 16.04
N LYS A 57 -6.97 7.41 16.12
CA LYS A 57 -6.21 7.87 14.97
C LYS A 57 -5.44 6.67 14.41
N TYR A 58 -5.61 6.39 13.11
CA TYR A 58 -4.94 5.27 12.45
C TYR A 58 -4.10 5.74 11.29
N PHE A 59 -3.08 4.95 11.05
CA PHE A 59 -2.15 5.12 9.96
C PHE A 59 -2.16 3.83 9.13
N HIS A 60 -2.60 3.93 7.89
CA HIS A 60 -2.74 2.79 6.99
C HIS A 60 -1.73 2.92 5.86
N ILE A 61 -0.93 1.87 5.68
CA ILE A 61 -0.13 1.63 4.49
C ILE A 61 -0.64 0.33 3.86
N TYR A 62 -0.91 0.35 2.57
CA TYR A 62 -1.22 -0.87 1.82
C TYR A 62 -0.59 -0.84 0.42
N LEU A 63 -0.18 -2.02 -0.05
CA LEU A 63 0.23 -2.23 -1.43
C LEU A 63 -1.03 -2.56 -2.25
N ARG A 64 -1.26 -1.81 -3.32
CA ARG A 64 -2.31 -2.06 -4.30
C ARG A 64 -1.69 -2.68 -5.55
N CYS A 65 -2.21 -3.85 -5.90
CA CYS A 65 -1.95 -4.54 -7.16
C CYS A 65 -3.26 -4.56 -7.97
N PRO A 66 -3.39 -3.76 -9.05
CA PRO A 66 -4.60 -3.75 -9.87
C PRO A 66 -4.62 -4.87 -10.93
N LYS A 67 -3.80 -5.93 -10.77
CA LYS A 67 -3.78 -7.05 -11.70
C LYS A 67 -5.10 -7.84 -11.63
N PRO A 68 -5.76 -8.11 -12.77
CA PRO A 68 -6.99 -8.89 -12.79
C PRO A 68 -6.80 -10.32 -12.26
N ARG A 69 -7.85 -10.87 -11.65
CA ARG A 69 -7.87 -12.29 -11.24
C ARG A 69 -7.99 -13.26 -12.42
N GLU A 70 -8.41 -12.76 -13.58
CA GLU A 70 -8.66 -13.55 -14.78
C GLU A 70 -7.36 -13.98 -15.50
N ASP A 71 -6.20 -13.45 -15.10
CA ASP A 71 -4.88 -13.75 -15.65
C ASP A 71 -4.28 -15.11 -15.22
N GLY A 72 -5.13 -16.04 -14.74
CA GLY A 72 -4.72 -17.36 -14.25
C GLY A 72 -4.36 -17.40 -12.76
N GLU A 73 -3.75 -18.49 -12.30
CA GLU A 73 -3.28 -18.63 -10.93
C GLU A 73 -1.95 -17.89 -10.73
N TRP A 74 -1.91 -16.97 -9.79
CA TRP A 74 -0.70 -16.24 -9.41
C TRP A 74 -0.69 -15.94 -7.92
N VAL A 75 0.53 -15.81 -7.39
CA VAL A 75 0.77 -15.50 -5.97
C VAL A 75 1.62 -14.24 -5.90
N ILE A 76 1.33 -13.39 -4.93
CA ILE A 76 2.19 -12.27 -4.53
C ILE A 76 2.80 -12.64 -3.20
N GLU A 77 4.13 -12.65 -3.14
CA GLU A 77 4.90 -12.69 -1.91
C GLU A 77 5.49 -11.30 -1.69
N THR A 78 5.32 -10.72 -0.51
CA THR A 78 5.84 -9.38 -0.20
C THR A 78 6.50 -9.37 1.17
N GLU A 79 7.65 -8.71 1.24
CA GLU A 79 8.29 -8.34 2.50
C GLU A 79 8.14 -6.83 2.70
N THR A 80 7.95 -6.39 3.95
CA THR A 80 7.80 -4.96 4.26
C THR A 80 8.71 -4.58 5.41
N VAL A 81 9.38 -3.44 5.25
CA VAL A 81 10.20 -2.83 6.29
C VAL A 81 9.70 -1.41 6.53
N LEU A 82 9.12 -1.18 7.70
CA LEU A 82 8.73 0.16 8.18
C LEU A 82 9.78 0.61 9.21
N LYS A 83 10.37 1.79 8.99
CA LYS A 83 11.40 2.38 9.87
C LYS A 83 11.00 3.78 10.27
#